data_AF-A0A522T4Y1-F1
#
_entry.id   AF-A0A522T4Y1-F1
#
_cell.length_a   1.000
_cell.length_b   1.000
_cell.length_c   1.000
_cell.angle_alpha   90.00
_cell.angle_beta   90.00
_cell.angle_gamma   90.00
#
_symmetry.space_group_name_H-M   'P 1'
#
loop_
_entity.id
_entity.type
_entity.pdbx_description
1 polymer ?
#
loop_
_entity_poly.entity_id
_entity_poly.type
_entity_poly.pdbx_seq_one_letter_code
_entity_poly.pdbx_strand_id
1 'polypeptide(L)'
;MHIIQQVLFILLFIIAVYLFTRKVRQIRRNIFLGKSKNIQDHKRERWRNVLLLAFGQKKMFRNWIPAILHFFVYAGFIIINIEILEIILDGLTGTHRMFSPLLGPLYNVLIGCFEILAILVIFGCAVFLIRRNILRVKRFQQREMTRWPKSDANYILIMEIILMLLFLTMNTTDRELQLRHIVHYTQTGPFWISALLAPLFGQAHTGTLIGLERGAWWLHITGVLFFLNYLPYSKHFHIILAFPNSYYADLEPKGKMDNMPEIEHEVHLMFEPPPPDNTATEPPPPGRFGAKDVPDLNWKNLMDAYTCTECGRCTAACPASQTGKLLSPRKIMMDTRDRMEEIGEQINKNGKFEGDGKSLLYDYITPEELWACTTCNACVEECPVSINPLDIILQLRRTMVMDDAKAPAEWNAMFGNIENNRAPWKFSPEERDKWREDV
;
A
#
# COMPACT_ATOMS: atom_id res chain seq x y z
N MET A 1 -39.53 -17.41 3.63
CA MET A 1 -38.06 -17.66 3.56
C MET A 1 -37.28 -16.43 3.07
N HIS A 2 -37.79 -15.64 2.12
CA HIS A 2 -37.11 -14.43 1.61
C HIS A 2 -36.75 -13.38 2.69
N ILE A 3 -37.66 -13.10 3.64
CA ILE A 3 -37.42 -12.11 4.71
C ILE A 3 -36.24 -12.54 5.61
N ILE A 4 -36.10 -13.84 5.90
CA ILE A 4 -35.01 -14.35 6.73
C ILE A 4 -33.66 -14.15 6.02
N GLN A 5 -33.59 -14.44 4.72
CA GLN A 5 -32.37 -14.24 3.92
C GLN A 5 -31.95 -12.76 3.86
N GLN A 6 -32.91 -11.86 3.66
CA GLN A 6 -32.66 -10.41 3.66
C GLN A 6 -32.16 -9.93 5.04
N VAL A 7 -32.80 -10.36 6.13
CA VAL A 7 -32.38 -10.00 7.49
C VAL A 7 -30.96 -10.51 7.77
N LEU A 8 -30.65 -11.75 7.40
CA LEU A 8 -29.29 -12.30 7.55
C LEU A 8 -28.27 -11.52 6.72
N PHE A 9 -28.62 -11.17 5.48
CA PHE A 9 -27.76 -10.38 4.60
C PHE A 9 -27.48 -8.99 5.19
N ILE A 10 -28.52 -8.27 5.63
CA ILE A 10 -28.41 -6.94 6.23
C ILE A 10 -27.54 -6.98 7.48
N LEU A 11 -27.75 -7.97 8.37
CA LEU A 11 -26.93 -8.14 9.57
C LEU A 11 -25.47 -8.39 9.22
N LEU A 12 -25.19 -9.29 8.28
CA LEU A 12 -23.84 -9.59 7.82
C LEU A 12 -23.17 -8.34 7.23
N PHE A 13 -23.88 -7.60 6.38
CA PHE A 13 -23.39 -6.37 5.75
C PHE A 13 -23.06 -5.29 6.79
N ILE A 14 -23.96 -5.02 7.74
CA ILE A 14 -23.75 -4.03 8.81
C ILE A 14 -22.55 -4.42 9.67
N ILE A 15 -22.44 -5.69 10.08
CA ILE A 15 -21.32 -6.17 10.89
C ILE A 15 -20.00 -5.99 10.11
N ALA A 16 -19.97 -6.39 8.84
CA ALA A 16 -18.78 -6.27 8.00
C ALA A 16 -18.34 -4.81 7.82
N VAL A 17 -19.27 -3.90 7.54
CA VAL A 17 -18.98 -2.46 7.38
C VAL A 17 -18.53 -1.83 8.70
N TYR A 18 -19.15 -2.20 9.82
CA TYR A 18 -18.79 -1.71 11.15
C TYR A 18 -17.35 -2.11 11.53
N LEU A 19 -17.00 -3.39 11.38
CA LEU A 19 -15.66 -3.90 11.68
C LEU A 19 -14.60 -3.24 10.80
N PHE A 20 -14.85 -3.14 9.50
CA PHE A 20 -13.96 -2.47 8.55
C PHE A 20 -13.74 -1.00 8.93
N THR A 21 -14.84 -0.27 9.18
CA THR A 21 -14.78 1.15 9.55
C THR A 21 -13.99 1.37 10.84
N ARG A 22 -14.18 0.50 11.84
CA ARG A 22 -13.42 0.55 13.10
C ARG A 22 -11.92 0.39 12.86
N LYS A 23 -11.51 -0.58 12.04
CA LYS A 23 -10.09 -0.82 11.74
C LYS A 23 -9.49 0.30 10.88
N VAL A 24 -10.21 0.84 9.91
CA VAL A 24 -9.76 2.00 9.12
C VAL A 24 -9.58 3.24 9.99
N ARG A 25 -10.48 3.49 10.95
CA ARG A 25 -10.31 4.58 11.93
C ARG A 25 -9.07 4.39 12.79
N GLN A 26 -8.76 3.16 13.20
CA GLN A 26 -7.52 2.84 13.91
C GLN A 26 -6.29 3.13 13.05
N ILE A 27 -6.27 2.68 11.79
CA ILE A 27 -5.14 2.95 10.87
C ILE A 27 -4.98 4.45 10.65
N ARG A 28 -6.08 5.17 10.44
CA ARG A 28 -6.05 6.64 10.31
C ARG A 28 -5.43 7.27 11.56
N ARG A 29 -5.86 6.89 12.76
CA ARG A 29 -5.27 7.38 14.01
C ARG A 29 -3.77 7.08 14.06
N ASN A 30 -3.36 5.86 13.72
CA ASN A 30 -1.95 5.45 13.72
C ASN A 30 -1.11 6.29 12.74
N ILE A 31 -1.62 6.58 11.53
CA ILE A 31 -0.96 7.47 10.56
C ILE A 31 -0.76 8.88 11.14
N PHE A 32 -1.73 9.38 11.91
CA PHE A 32 -1.68 10.69 12.55
C PHE A 32 -0.97 10.68 13.92
N LEU A 33 -0.26 9.60 14.30
CA LEU A 33 0.67 9.64 15.43
C LEU A 33 1.95 10.42 15.10
N GLY A 34 2.29 10.52 13.81
CA GLY A 34 3.45 11.26 13.36
C GLY A 34 3.26 12.77 13.40
N LYS A 35 4.38 13.50 13.36
CA LYS A 35 4.44 14.97 13.29
C LYS A 35 3.60 15.51 12.11
N SER A 36 3.01 16.68 12.32
CA SER A 36 2.29 17.40 11.27
C SER A 36 3.25 17.84 10.16
N LYS A 37 2.90 17.55 8.91
CA LYS A 37 3.57 18.07 7.71
C LYS A 37 2.51 18.72 6.82
N ASN A 38 2.73 19.96 6.39
CA ASN A 38 1.77 20.64 5.52
C ASN A 38 2.07 20.31 4.04
N ILE A 39 1.10 19.72 3.36
CA ILE A 39 1.19 19.34 1.93
C ILE A 39 -0.09 19.81 1.22
N GLN A 40 -0.21 21.12 1.00
CA GLN A 40 -1.40 21.76 0.37
C GLN A 40 -1.08 22.51 -0.93
N ASP A 41 0.15 22.43 -1.38
CA ASP A 41 0.69 23.06 -2.58
C ASP A 41 0.28 22.34 -3.88
N HIS A 42 0.43 23.02 -5.02
CA HIS A 42 0.32 22.47 -6.38
C HIS A 42 -0.85 21.49 -6.63
N LYS A 43 -2.07 21.82 -6.15
CA LYS A 43 -3.27 20.96 -6.20
C LYS A 43 -3.53 20.33 -7.59
N ARG A 44 -3.33 21.08 -8.67
CA ARG A 44 -3.51 20.60 -10.05
C ARG A 44 -2.55 19.46 -10.40
N GLU A 45 -1.29 19.58 -10.02
CA GLU A 45 -0.26 18.57 -10.28
C GLU A 45 -0.48 17.31 -9.43
N ARG A 46 -0.92 17.49 -8.18
CA ARG A 46 -1.29 16.38 -7.29
C ARG A 46 -2.46 15.55 -7.82
N TRP A 47 -3.52 16.20 -8.32
CA TRP A 47 -4.61 15.49 -9.00
C TRP A 47 -4.16 14.82 -10.29
N ARG A 48 -3.25 15.45 -11.07
CA ARG A 48 -2.62 14.82 -12.22
C ARG A 48 -1.84 13.57 -11.82
N ASN A 49 -1.17 13.57 -10.67
CA ASN A 49 -0.51 12.37 -10.14
C ASN A 49 -1.51 11.26 -9.81
N VAL A 50 -2.66 11.57 -9.19
CA VAL A 50 -3.71 10.56 -8.95
C VAL A 50 -4.16 9.93 -10.28
N LEU A 51 -4.45 10.75 -11.29
CA LEU A 51 -4.90 10.26 -12.60
C LEU A 51 -3.83 9.41 -13.31
N LEU A 52 -2.56 9.84 -13.32
CA LEU A 52 -1.49 9.13 -14.04
C LEU A 52 -0.94 7.92 -13.27
N LEU A 53 -0.87 8.00 -11.95
CA LEU A 53 -0.21 6.99 -11.11
C LEU A 53 -1.22 6.00 -10.53
N ALA A 54 -2.34 6.46 -9.96
CA ALA A 54 -3.34 5.57 -9.35
C ALA A 54 -4.25 4.95 -10.42
N PHE A 55 -4.84 5.77 -11.30
CA PHE A 55 -5.71 5.26 -12.38
C PHE A 55 -4.91 4.75 -13.58
N GLY A 56 -3.94 5.53 -14.06
CA GLY A 56 -3.15 5.19 -15.25
C GLY A 56 -2.02 4.17 -15.02
N GLN A 57 -1.70 3.84 -13.76
CA GLN A 57 -0.64 2.88 -13.38
C GLN A 57 0.72 3.12 -14.07
N LYS A 58 1.04 4.38 -14.42
CA LYS A 58 2.21 4.73 -15.26
C LYS A 58 3.52 4.07 -14.82
N LYS A 59 3.79 4.02 -13.51
CA LYS A 59 5.03 3.42 -12.96
C LYS A 59 5.03 1.89 -12.99
N MET A 60 3.87 1.23 -13.09
CA MET A 60 3.77 -0.23 -13.18
C MET A 60 4.36 -0.74 -14.49
N PHE A 61 4.10 -0.02 -15.59
CA PHE A 61 4.54 -0.36 -16.95
C PHE A 61 6.06 -0.31 -17.19
N ARG A 62 6.87 0.08 -16.20
CA ARG A 62 8.33 -0.14 -16.25
C ARG A 62 8.70 -1.62 -16.38
N ASN A 63 7.84 -2.52 -15.90
CA ASN A 63 7.98 -3.95 -16.15
C ASN A 63 6.70 -4.45 -16.82
N TRP A 64 6.75 -4.72 -18.13
CA TRP A 64 5.55 -5.06 -18.90
C TRP A 64 4.83 -6.33 -18.45
N ILE A 65 5.56 -7.41 -18.12
CA ILE A 65 4.90 -8.67 -17.74
C ILE A 65 4.05 -8.49 -16.47
N PRO A 66 4.59 -8.00 -15.32
CA PRO A 66 3.76 -7.73 -14.15
C PRO A 66 2.69 -6.66 -14.40
N ALA A 67 2.95 -5.67 -15.26
CA ALA A 67 2.00 -4.59 -15.55
C ALA A 67 0.75 -5.10 -16.27
N ILE A 68 0.90 -5.94 -17.29
CA ILE A 68 -0.23 -6.51 -18.04
C ILE A 68 -1.07 -7.41 -17.13
N LEU A 69 -0.42 -8.30 -16.37
CA LEU A 69 -1.11 -9.18 -15.43
C LEU A 69 -1.84 -8.38 -14.34
N HIS A 70 -1.21 -7.33 -13.81
CA HIS A 70 -1.84 -6.45 -12.83
C HIS A 70 -2.98 -5.64 -13.44
N PHE A 71 -2.86 -5.22 -14.71
CA PHE A 71 -3.91 -4.52 -15.42
C PHE A 71 -5.18 -5.37 -15.55
N PHE A 72 -5.05 -6.67 -15.81
CA PHE A 72 -6.21 -7.58 -15.81
C PHE A 72 -6.92 -7.59 -14.46
N VAL A 73 -6.16 -7.73 -13.36
CA VAL A 73 -6.71 -7.72 -12.00
C VAL A 73 -7.32 -6.36 -11.67
N TYR A 74 -6.67 -5.25 -12.04
CA TYR A 74 -7.13 -3.89 -11.79
C TYR A 74 -8.39 -3.54 -12.57
N ALA A 75 -8.42 -3.82 -13.88
CA ALA A 75 -9.58 -3.57 -14.72
C ALA A 75 -10.76 -4.44 -14.27
N GLY A 76 -10.49 -5.72 -13.97
CA GLY A 76 -11.47 -6.62 -13.36
C GLY A 76 -12.03 -6.04 -12.06
N PHE A 77 -11.18 -5.62 -11.14
CA PHE A 77 -11.60 -5.02 -9.87
C PHE A 77 -12.49 -3.79 -10.09
N ILE A 78 -12.05 -2.78 -10.86
CA ILE A 78 -12.82 -1.54 -11.04
C ILE A 78 -14.18 -1.80 -11.71
N ILE A 79 -14.21 -2.67 -12.72
CA ILE A 79 -15.39 -2.89 -13.54
C ILE A 79 -16.38 -3.83 -12.83
N ILE A 80 -15.90 -4.92 -12.22
CA ILE A 80 -16.74 -5.91 -11.51
C ILE A 80 -17.35 -5.30 -10.24
N ASN A 81 -16.80 -4.22 -9.67
CA ASN A 81 -17.45 -3.51 -8.56
C ASN A 81 -18.86 -3.00 -8.90
N ILE A 82 -19.16 -2.73 -10.18
CA ILE A 82 -20.53 -2.38 -10.62
C ILE A 82 -21.48 -3.57 -10.42
N GLU A 83 -21.00 -4.78 -10.67
CA GLU A 83 -21.76 -6.00 -10.44
C GLU A 83 -21.87 -6.37 -8.96
N ILE A 84 -20.82 -6.14 -8.18
CA ILE A 84 -20.89 -6.28 -6.71
C ILE A 84 -21.97 -5.36 -6.14
N LEU A 85 -22.11 -4.14 -6.69
CA LEU A 85 -23.20 -3.25 -6.32
C LEU A 85 -24.58 -3.86 -6.64
N GLU A 86 -24.75 -4.49 -7.81
CA GLU A 86 -25.97 -5.23 -8.15
C GLU A 86 -26.24 -6.36 -7.15
N ILE A 87 -25.24 -7.22 -6.88
CA ILE A 87 -25.34 -8.34 -5.92
C ILE A 87 -25.75 -7.85 -4.53
N ILE A 88 -25.18 -6.74 -4.05
CA ILE A 88 -25.55 -6.17 -2.76
C ILE A 88 -27.02 -5.69 -2.77
N LEU A 89 -27.44 -4.99 -3.83
CA LEU A 89 -28.80 -4.46 -3.95
C LEU A 89 -29.84 -5.58 -4.09
N ASP A 90 -29.53 -6.63 -4.85
CA ASP A 90 -30.31 -7.86 -4.95
C ASP A 90 -30.47 -8.51 -3.55
N GLY A 91 -29.38 -8.57 -2.77
CA GLY A 91 -29.40 -9.08 -1.40
C GLY A 91 -30.27 -8.25 -0.44
N LEU A 92 -30.24 -6.92 -0.56
CA LEU A 92 -31.05 -6.01 0.27
C LEU A 92 -32.54 -6.05 -0.09
N THR A 93 -32.85 -6.06 -1.39
CA THR A 93 -34.23 -5.95 -1.91
C THR A 93 -34.89 -7.30 -2.12
N GLY A 94 -34.13 -8.40 -2.12
CA GLY A 94 -34.60 -9.74 -2.48
C GLY A 94 -34.97 -9.88 -3.95
N THR A 95 -34.48 -8.96 -4.80
CA THR A 95 -34.65 -9.04 -6.25
C THR A 95 -33.52 -9.87 -6.87
N HIS A 96 -33.62 -10.12 -8.18
CA HIS A 96 -32.61 -10.85 -8.94
C HIS A 96 -32.32 -10.08 -10.22
N ARG A 97 -31.05 -9.69 -10.41
CA ARG A 97 -30.56 -8.89 -11.54
C ARG A 97 -31.29 -7.57 -11.70
N MET A 98 -31.31 -6.77 -10.63
CA MET A 98 -32.05 -5.50 -10.58
C MET A 98 -31.68 -4.50 -11.69
N PHE A 99 -30.46 -4.54 -12.24
CA PHE A 99 -30.06 -3.63 -13.32
C PHE A 99 -30.47 -4.09 -14.72
N SER A 100 -30.89 -5.35 -14.88
CA SER A 100 -31.31 -5.90 -16.18
C SER A 100 -32.45 -5.11 -16.84
N PRO A 101 -33.58 -4.81 -16.16
CA PRO A 101 -34.67 -4.03 -16.77
C PRO A 101 -34.29 -2.58 -17.08
N LEU A 102 -33.35 -2.01 -16.31
CA LEU A 102 -32.93 -0.61 -16.45
C LEU A 102 -31.97 -0.40 -17.62
N LEU A 103 -31.05 -1.34 -17.84
CA LEU A 103 -29.98 -1.22 -18.83
C LEU A 103 -30.30 -1.92 -20.16
N GLY A 104 -31.26 -2.85 -20.18
CA GLY A 104 -31.70 -3.52 -21.40
C GLY A 104 -30.55 -4.20 -22.15
N PRO A 105 -30.37 -3.99 -23.46
CA PRO A 105 -29.29 -4.63 -24.24
C PRO A 105 -27.87 -4.34 -23.74
N LEU A 106 -27.66 -3.18 -23.10
CA LEU A 106 -26.35 -2.82 -22.54
C LEU A 106 -25.95 -3.76 -21.40
N TYR A 107 -26.92 -4.27 -20.63
CA TYR A 107 -26.69 -5.23 -19.56
C TYR A 107 -26.00 -6.50 -20.06
N ASN A 108 -26.44 -6.99 -21.23
CA ASN A 108 -25.91 -8.20 -21.86
C ASN A 108 -24.43 -8.05 -22.25
N VAL A 109 -24.05 -6.86 -22.72
CA VAL A 109 -22.67 -6.54 -23.06
C VAL A 109 -21.83 -6.40 -21.79
N LEU A 110 -22.37 -5.73 -20.77
CA LEU A 110 -21.66 -5.52 -19.50
C LEU A 110 -21.33 -6.85 -18.81
N ILE A 111 -22.30 -7.75 -18.66
CA ILE A 111 -22.02 -9.07 -18.07
C ILE A 111 -21.03 -9.87 -18.91
N GLY A 112 -21.18 -9.86 -20.24
CA GLY A 112 -20.22 -10.53 -21.12
C GLY A 112 -18.79 -10.04 -20.88
N CYS A 113 -18.61 -8.73 -20.73
CA CYS A 113 -17.33 -8.14 -20.35
C CYS A 113 -16.86 -8.58 -18.97
N PHE A 114 -17.75 -8.63 -17.97
CA PHE A 114 -17.42 -9.07 -16.61
C PHE A 114 -16.93 -10.52 -16.58
N GLU A 115 -17.54 -11.42 -17.35
CA GLU A 115 -17.11 -12.81 -17.44
C GLU A 115 -15.74 -12.98 -18.11
N ILE A 116 -15.47 -12.23 -19.18
CA ILE A 116 -14.14 -12.20 -19.80
C ILE A 116 -13.11 -11.71 -18.79
N LEU A 117 -13.41 -10.61 -18.08
CA LEU A 117 -12.53 -10.06 -17.06
C LEU A 117 -12.31 -11.06 -15.92
N ALA A 118 -13.33 -11.81 -15.48
CA ALA A 118 -13.18 -12.83 -14.46
C ALA A 118 -12.18 -13.92 -14.86
N ILE A 119 -12.23 -14.40 -16.12
CA ILE A 119 -11.24 -15.35 -16.64
C ILE A 119 -9.83 -14.74 -16.71
N LEU A 120 -9.71 -13.48 -17.15
CA LEU A 120 -8.43 -12.79 -17.20
C LEU A 120 -7.84 -12.56 -15.79
N VAL A 121 -8.67 -12.30 -14.79
CA VAL A 121 -8.28 -12.19 -13.38
C VAL A 121 -7.79 -13.54 -12.87
N ILE A 122 -8.52 -14.63 -13.11
CA ILE A 122 -8.09 -15.99 -12.72
C ILE A 122 -6.74 -16.31 -13.35
N PHE A 123 -6.58 -16.05 -14.66
CA PHE A 123 -5.33 -16.24 -15.37
C PHE A 123 -4.19 -15.40 -14.75
N GLY A 124 -4.42 -14.11 -14.52
CA GLY A 124 -3.46 -13.20 -13.90
C GLY A 124 -3.00 -13.69 -12.52
N CYS A 125 -3.94 -14.10 -11.68
CA CYS A 125 -3.68 -14.62 -10.34
C CYS A 125 -2.91 -15.94 -10.37
N ALA A 126 -3.29 -16.87 -11.26
CA ALA A 126 -2.57 -18.13 -11.45
C ALA A 126 -1.12 -17.88 -11.86
N VAL A 127 -0.87 -16.98 -12.82
CA VAL A 127 0.50 -16.62 -13.23
C VAL A 127 1.26 -15.96 -12.07
N PHE A 128 0.64 -15.09 -11.27
CA PHE A 128 1.30 -14.53 -10.08
C PHE A 128 1.65 -15.58 -9.03
N LEU A 129 0.77 -16.56 -8.78
CA LEU A 129 1.05 -17.69 -7.89
C LEU A 129 2.22 -18.54 -8.41
N ILE A 130 2.25 -18.86 -9.70
CA ILE A 130 3.36 -19.59 -10.34
C ILE A 130 4.67 -18.81 -10.19
N ARG A 131 4.68 -17.51 -10.52
CA ARG A 131 5.87 -16.66 -10.41
C ARG A 131 6.40 -16.59 -8.98
N ARG A 132 5.52 -16.60 -7.99
CA ARG A 132 5.87 -16.50 -6.57
C ARG A 132 6.38 -17.82 -5.99
N ASN A 133 5.66 -18.92 -6.23
CA ASN A 133 5.88 -20.19 -5.54
C ASN A 133 6.75 -21.18 -6.34
N ILE A 134 6.67 -21.15 -7.68
CA ILE A 134 7.41 -22.07 -8.56
C ILE A 134 8.69 -21.41 -9.07
N LEU A 135 8.60 -20.25 -9.74
CA LEU A 135 9.77 -19.59 -10.32
C LEU A 135 10.68 -18.92 -9.27
N ARG A 136 10.20 -18.76 -8.03
CA ARG A 136 10.96 -18.26 -6.87
C ARG A 136 11.81 -17.00 -7.17
N VAL A 137 11.19 -15.96 -7.70
CA VAL A 137 11.87 -14.69 -8.03
C VAL A 137 12.66 -14.14 -6.83
N LYS A 138 13.94 -13.79 -7.03
CA LYS A 138 14.91 -13.36 -5.99
C LYS A 138 14.34 -12.34 -5.00
N ARG A 139 13.66 -11.29 -5.47
CA ARG A 139 13.10 -10.23 -4.60
C ARG A 139 12.01 -10.72 -3.63
N PHE A 140 11.42 -11.89 -3.86
CA PHE A 140 10.45 -12.52 -2.94
C PHE A 140 11.10 -13.55 -1.99
N GLN A 141 12.40 -13.76 -2.10
CA GLN A 141 13.19 -14.67 -1.27
C GLN A 141 14.22 -13.94 -0.39
N GLN A 142 14.16 -12.61 -0.33
CA GLN A 142 15.00 -11.81 0.56
C GLN A 142 14.63 -12.03 2.03
N ARG A 143 15.56 -11.71 2.94
CA ARG A 143 15.47 -12.00 4.39
C ARG A 143 14.24 -11.44 5.08
N GLU A 144 13.75 -10.27 4.66
CA GLU A 144 12.54 -9.64 5.21
C GLU A 144 11.24 -10.34 4.80
N MET A 145 11.28 -11.22 3.79
CA MET A 145 10.12 -12.00 3.36
C MET A 145 9.96 -13.23 4.25
N THR A 146 9.56 -12.99 5.50
CA THR A 146 9.23 -14.01 6.50
C THR A 146 7.93 -14.75 6.14
N ARG A 147 7.40 -15.57 7.06
CA ARG A 147 6.21 -16.40 6.80
C ARG A 147 4.98 -15.58 6.41
N TRP A 148 4.67 -14.52 7.15
CA TRP A 148 3.46 -13.72 6.96
C TRP A 148 3.43 -12.96 5.62
N PRO A 149 4.43 -12.12 5.27
CA PRO A 149 4.51 -11.48 3.95
C PRO A 149 4.42 -12.44 2.77
N LYS A 150 4.93 -13.67 2.92
CA LYS A 150 4.83 -14.69 1.87
C LYS A 150 3.42 -15.28 1.77
N SER A 151 2.83 -15.70 2.89
CA SER A 151 1.51 -16.32 2.91
C SER A 151 0.39 -15.34 2.58
N ASP A 152 0.47 -14.09 3.03
CA ASP A 152 -0.54 -13.06 2.79
C ASP A 152 -0.84 -12.89 1.29
N ALA A 153 0.21 -12.78 0.47
CA ALA A 153 0.05 -12.66 -0.98
C ALA A 153 -0.57 -13.91 -1.61
N ASN A 154 -0.29 -15.11 -1.08
CA ASN A 154 -0.90 -16.34 -1.57
C ASN A 154 -2.39 -16.41 -1.19
N TYR A 155 -2.74 -16.02 0.03
CA TYR A 155 -4.13 -15.99 0.48
C TYR A 155 -4.97 -15.04 -0.36
N ILE A 156 -4.48 -13.84 -0.65
CA ILE A 156 -5.15 -12.87 -1.52
C ILE A 156 -5.42 -13.48 -2.90
N LEU A 157 -4.38 -14.01 -3.57
CA LEU A 157 -4.51 -14.53 -4.93
C LEU A 157 -5.43 -15.77 -5.00
N ILE A 158 -5.39 -16.63 -3.98
CA ILE A 158 -6.27 -17.80 -3.89
C ILE A 158 -7.72 -17.37 -3.64
N MET A 159 -7.96 -16.42 -2.73
CA MET A 159 -9.30 -15.88 -2.48
C MET A 159 -9.87 -15.21 -3.73
N GLU A 160 -9.07 -14.42 -4.47
CA GLU A 160 -9.49 -13.81 -5.74
C GLU A 160 -9.90 -14.88 -6.76
N ILE A 161 -9.11 -15.95 -6.92
CA ILE A 161 -9.48 -17.07 -7.81
C ILE A 161 -10.79 -17.73 -7.35
N ILE A 162 -10.94 -18.02 -6.06
CA ILE A 162 -12.16 -18.65 -5.52
C ILE A 162 -13.37 -17.76 -5.77
N LEU A 163 -13.27 -16.45 -5.53
CA LEU A 163 -14.34 -15.50 -5.77
C LEU A 163 -14.74 -15.46 -7.26
N MET A 164 -13.76 -15.41 -8.18
CA MET A 164 -14.06 -15.43 -9.62
C MET A 164 -14.67 -16.76 -10.08
N LEU A 165 -14.29 -17.89 -9.48
CA LEU A 165 -14.90 -19.19 -9.77
C LEU A 165 -16.33 -19.29 -9.25
N LEU A 166 -16.60 -18.79 -8.04
CA LEU A 166 -17.96 -18.71 -7.48
C LEU A 166 -18.84 -17.81 -8.35
N PHE A 167 -18.31 -16.68 -8.80
CA PHE A 167 -18.98 -15.77 -9.72
C PHE A 167 -19.36 -16.44 -11.05
N LEU A 168 -18.42 -17.11 -11.71
CA LEU A 168 -18.69 -17.83 -12.96
C LEU A 168 -19.66 -19.01 -12.75
N THR A 169 -19.57 -19.69 -11.61
CA THR A 169 -20.50 -20.78 -11.25
C THR A 169 -21.93 -20.26 -11.10
N MET A 170 -22.09 -19.14 -10.40
CA MET A 170 -23.37 -18.46 -10.22
C MET A 170 -23.97 -18.05 -11.57
N ASN A 171 -23.21 -17.39 -12.45
CA ASN A 171 -23.71 -17.00 -13.78
C ASN A 171 -24.03 -18.19 -14.68
N THR A 172 -23.23 -19.26 -14.63
CA THR A 172 -23.46 -20.46 -15.44
C THR A 172 -24.73 -21.19 -15.02
N THR A 173 -24.95 -21.32 -13.73
CA THR A 173 -26.15 -21.98 -13.19
C THR A 173 -27.41 -21.14 -13.36
N ASP A 174 -27.31 -19.81 -13.19
CA ASP A 174 -28.37 -18.86 -13.52
C ASP A 174 -28.77 -18.93 -15.00
N ARG A 175 -27.81 -18.95 -15.93
CA ARG A 175 -28.07 -19.13 -17.36
C ARG A 175 -28.88 -20.40 -17.65
N GLU A 176 -28.47 -21.55 -17.10
CA GLU A 176 -29.18 -22.82 -17.29
C GLU A 176 -30.63 -22.75 -16.75
N LEU A 177 -30.85 -22.05 -15.64
CA LEU A 177 -32.19 -21.84 -15.08
C LEU A 177 -33.06 -20.92 -15.95
N GLN A 178 -32.46 -19.93 -16.60
CA GLN A 178 -33.15 -19.07 -17.58
C GLN A 178 -33.55 -19.84 -18.85
N LEU A 179 -32.69 -20.74 -19.34
CA LEU A 179 -33.00 -21.61 -20.50
C LEU A 179 -34.14 -22.58 -20.19
N ARG A 180 -34.33 -22.94 -18.92
CA ARG A 180 -35.45 -23.75 -18.44
C ARG A 180 -36.72 -22.94 -18.13
N HIS A 181 -36.72 -21.64 -18.41
CA HIS A 181 -37.86 -20.74 -18.21
C HIS A 181 -38.41 -20.72 -16.77
N ILE A 182 -37.53 -20.81 -15.76
CA ILE A 182 -37.95 -20.71 -14.35
C ILE A 182 -38.29 -19.26 -14.02
N VAL A 183 -39.53 -19.01 -13.57
CA VAL A 183 -40.13 -17.66 -13.39
C VAL A 183 -39.29 -16.67 -12.57
N HIS A 184 -38.54 -17.15 -11.57
CA HIS A 184 -37.70 -16.29 -10.72
C HIS A 184 -36.47 -15.72 -11.46
N TYR A 185 -36.01 -16.40 -12.52
CA TYR A 185 -34.78 -16.05 -13.23
C TYR A 185 -35.12 -15.31 -14.51
N THR A 186 -34.88 -13.99 -14.48
CA THR A 186 -35.09 -13.11 -15.63
C THR A 186 -34.26 -13.56 -16.81
N GLN A 187 -34.85 -13.67 -18.00
CA GLN A 187 -34.08 -13.94 -19.21
C GLN A 187 -33.16 -12.76 -19.51
N THR A 188 -31.87 -13.02 -19.40
CA THR A 188 -30.79 -12.09 -19.66
C THR A 188 -29.93 -12.67 -20.78
N GLY A 189 -29.02 -11.87 -21.33
CA GLY A 189 -28.32 -12.18 -22.57
C GLY A 189 -27.50 -13.47 -22.59
N PRO A 190 -26.67 -13.66 -23.63
CA PRO A 190 -26.04 -14.94 -23.89
C PRO A 190 -24.95 -15.35 -22.89
N PHE A 191 -24.52 -14.52 -21.93
CA PHE A 191 -23.38 -14.78 -21.04
C PHE A 191 -22.19 -15.46 -21.74
N TRP A 192 -21.30 -14.65 -22.33
CA TRP A 192 -20.32 -15.13 -23.32
C TRP A 192 -19.45 -16.31 -22.86
N ILE A 193 -19.06 -16.37 -21.59
CA ILE A 193 -18.27 -17.48 -21.04
C ILE A 193 -19.18 -18.55 -20.46
N SER A 194 -20.20 -18.16 -19.70
CA SER A 194 -21.10 -19.13 -19.09
C SER A 194 -21.89 -19.95 -20.11
N ALA A 195 -22.11 -19.46 -21.34
CA ALA A 195 -22.63 -20.27 -22.44
C ALA A 195 -21.73 -21.44 -22.84
N LEU A 196 -20.41 -21.29 -22.68
CA LEU A 196 -19.44 -22.35 -22.97
C LEU A 196 -19.36 -23.37 -21.82
N LEU A 197 -19.63 -22.92 -20.59
CA LEU A 197 -19.61 -23.76 -19.39
C LEU A 197 -20.95 -24.44 -19.11
N ALA A 198 -22.05 -23.91 -19.66
CA ALA A 198 -23.43 -24.40 -19.54
C ALA A 198 -23.58 -25.94 -19.70
N PRO A 199 -22.94 -26.59 -20.72
CA PRO A 199 -23.03 -28.04 -20.88
C PRO A 199 -22.56 -28.86 -19.68
N LEU A 200 -21.67 -28.32 -18.82
CA LEU A 200 -21.23 -28.99 -17.60
C LEU A 200 -22.36 -29.19 -16.58
N PHE A 201 -23.41 -28.37 -16.66
CA PHE A 201 -24.56 -28.37 -15.77
C PHE A 201 -25.87 -28.80 -16.46
N GLY A 202 -25.84 -29.07 -17.76
CA GLY A 202 -27.04 -29.34 -18.57
C GLY A 202 -27.86 -30.55 -18.09
N GLN A 203 -27.23 -31.56 -17.49
CA GLN A 203 -27.91 -32.75 -16.95
C GLN A 203 -28.35 -32.62 -15.49
N ALA A 204 -28.00 -31.52 -14.79
CA ALA A 204 -28.35 -31.35 -13.39
C ALA A 204 -29.86 -31.11 -13.22
N HIS A 205 -30.45 -31.65 -12.14
CA HIS A 205 -31.83 -31.37 -11.79
C HIS A 205 -32.00 -29.89 -11.38
N THR A 206 -33.19 -29.33 -11.61
CA THR A 206 -33.47 -27.90 -11.34
C THR A 206 -33.21 -27.51 -9.88
N GLY A 207 -33.55 -28.37 -8.92
CA GLY A 207 -33.25 -28.11 -7.50
C GLY A 207 -31.76 -28.02 -7.20
N THR A 208 -30.93 -28.83 -7.85
CA THR A 208 -29.47 -28.77 -7.73
C THR A 208 -28.91 -27.47 -8.31
N LEU A 209 -29.42 -27.04 -9.48
CA LEU A 209 -29.01 -25.78 -10.09
C LEU A 209 -29.32 -24.57 -9.20
N ILE A 210 -30.53 -24.51 -8.64
CA ILE A 210 -30.91 -23.43 -7.70
C ILE A 210 -30.02 -23.47 -6.46
N GLY A 211 -29.72 -24.66 -5.93
CA GLY A 211 -28.84 -24.83 -4.79
C GLY A 211 -27.41 -24.36 -5.06
N LEU A 212 -26.88 -24.67 -6.25
CA LEU A 212 -25.55 -24.23 -6.67
C LEU A 212 -25.50 -22.73 -6.91
N GLU A 213 -26.49 -22.15 -7.60
CA GLU A 213 -26.58 -20.72 -7.86
C GLU A 213 -26.64 -19.93 -6.54
N ARG A 214 -27.58 -20.27 -5.64
CA ARG A 214 -27.72 -19.58 -4.35
C ARG A 214 -26.55 -19.83 -3.42
N GLY A 215 -25.98 -21.04 -3.44
CA GLY A 215 -24.78 -21.37 -2.68
C GLY A 215 -23.58 -20.55 -3.15
N ALA A 216 -23.37 -20.46 -4.46
CA ALA A 216 -22.31 -19.65 -5.07
C ALA A 216 -22.50 -18.16 -4.77
N TRP A 217 -23.73 -17.64 -4.88
CA TRP A 217 -24.06 -16.26 -4.53
C TRP A 217 -23.73 -15.94 -3.06
N TRP A 218 -24.18 -16.77 -2.11
CA TRP A 218 -23.95 -16.56 -0.68
C TRP A 218 -22.47 -16.69 -0.30
N LEU A 219 -21.77 -17.69 -0.83
CA LEU A 219 -20.34 -17.87 -0.61
C LEU A 219 -19.54 -16.71 -1.21
N HIS A 220 -19.93 -16.24 -2.40
CA HIS A 220 -19.28 -15.11 -3.06
C HIS A 220 -19.42 -13.84 -2.23
N ILE A 221 -20.65 -13.42 -1.89
CA ILE A 221 -20.85 -12.15 -1.18
C ILE A 221 -20.31 -12.18 0.25
N THR A 222 -20.42 -13.32 0.94
CA THR A 222 -19.76 -13.52 2.25
C THR A 222 -18.24 -13.45 2.11
N GLY A 223 -17.69 -14.06 1.06
CA GLY A 223 -16.27 -13.99 0.74
C GLY A 223 -15.80 -12.57 0.43
N VAL A 224 -16.58 -11.77 -0.30
CA VAL A 224 -16.31 -10.34 -0.58
C VAL A 224 -16.31 -9.52 0.72
N LEU A 225 -17.32 -9.70 1.58
CA LEU A 225 -17.42 -9.00 2.87
C LEU A 225 -16.31 -9.42 3.86
N PHE A 226 -15.91 -10.69 3.82
CA PHE A 226 -14.74 -11.17 4.54
C PHE A 226 -13.46 -10.52 4.00
N PHE A 227 -13.27 -10.52 2.67
CA PHE A 227 -12.10 -9.93 2.03
C PHE A 227 -11.98 -8.43 2.33
N LEU A 228 -13.09 -7.69 2.34
CA LEU A 228 -13.17 -6.30 2.78
C LEU A 228 -12.55 -6.10 4.18
N ASN A 229 -12.88 -6.97 5.12
CA ASN A 229 -12.34 -6.92 6.48
C ASN A 229 -10.90 -7.44 6.59
N TYR A 230 -10.47 -8.27 5.65
CA TYR A 230 -9.10 -8.74 5.52
C TYR A 230 -8.16 -7.64 4.99
N LEU A 231 -8.65 -6.76 4.10
CA LEU A 231 -7.86 -5.71 3.45
C LEU A 231 -6.92 -4.98 4.41
N PRO A 232 -7.39 -4.39 5.54
CA PRO A 232 -6.57 -3.53 6.40
C PRO A 232 -5.44 -4.25 7.14
N TYR A 233 -5.41 -5.58 7.12
CA TYR A 233 -4.36 -6.41 7.74
C TYR A 233 -3.39 -6.97 6.70
N SER A 234 -3.64 -6.71 5.42
CA SER A 234 -2.94 -7.33 4.30
C SER A 234 -2.22 -6.29 3.45
N LYS A 235 -1.29 -6.74 2.61
CA LYS A 235 -0.70 -5.88 1.58
C LYS A 235 -1.70 -5.40 0.53
N HIS A 236 -2.89 -6.02 0.44
CA HIS A 236 -3.93 -5.58 -0.50
C HIS A 236 -4.58 -4.26 -0.08
N PHE A 237 -4.36 -3.77 1.15
CA PHE A 237 -4.83 -2.44 1.58
C PHE A 237 -4.34 -1.29 0.68
N HIS A 238 -3.28 -1.52 -0.10
CA HIS A 238 -2.78 -0.57 -1.09
C HIS A 238 -3.86 -0.12 -2.09
N ILE A 239 -4.89 -0.92 -2.38
CA ILE A 239 -5.97 -0.50 -3.28
C ILE A 239 -6.72 0.73 -2.76
N ILE A 240 -6.70 0.97 -1.45
CA ILE A 240 -7.30 2.14 -0.82
C ILE A 240 -6.26 3.25 -0.71
N LEU A 241 -5.10 2.97 -0.11
CA LEU A 241 -4.11 4.00 0.20
C LEU A 241 -3.29 4.48 -0.99
N ALA A 242 -3.21 3.74 -2.10
CA ALA A 242 -2.49 4.20 -3.30
C ALA A 242 -3.06 5.50 -3.87
N PHE A 243 -4.36 5.76 -3.72
CA PHE A 243 -5.01 6.98 -4.18
C PHE A 243 -4.56 8.22 -3.39
N PRO A 244 -4.79 8.32 -2.06
CA PRO A 244 -4.27 9.44 -1.28
C PRO A 244 -2.75 9.52 -1.32
N ASN A 245 -2.03 8.38 -1.36
CA ASN A 245 -0.58 8.43 -1.46
C ASN A 245 -0.08 9.04 -2.78
N SER A 246 -0.76 8.77 -3.90
CA SER A 246 -0.45 9.39 -5.18
C SER A 246 -0.69 10.90 -5.17
N TYR A 247 -1.73 11.36 -4.45
CA TYR A 247 -2.02 12.78 -4.29
C TYR A 247 -0.93 13.50 -3.47
N TYR A 248 -0.54 12.91 -2.35
CA TYR A 248 0.48 13.46 -1.45
C TYR A 248 1.91 13.05 -1.84
N ALA A 249 2.11 12.44 -3.02
CA ALA A 249 3.44 12.12 -3.52
C ALA A 249 4.30 13.39 -3.58
N ASP A 250 5.60 13.22 -3.33
CA ASP A 250 6.55 14.31 -3.37
C ASP A 250 6.66 14.88 -4.80
N LEU A 251 6.61 16.20 -4.91
CA LEU A 251 6.74 16.93 -6.17
C LEU A 251 8.14 17.51 -6.35
N GLU A 252 8.93 17.55 -5.29
CA GLU A 252 10.28 18.07 -5.32
C GLU A 252 11.21 17.16 -6.16
N PRO A 253 12.30 17.73 -6.72
CA PRO A 253 13.31 16.94 -7.39
C PRO A 253 13.82 15.80 -6.51
N LYS A 254 13.88 14.61 -7.08
CA LYS A 254 14.41 13.43 -6.40
C LYS A 254 15.83 13.69 -5.91
N GLY A 255 16.05 13.45 -4.61
CA GLY A 255 17.36 13.64 -3.98
C GLY A 255 17.51 15.00 -3.30
N LYS A 256 16.55 15.93 -3.45
CA LYS A 256 16.47 17.10 -2.58
C LYS A 256 16.30 16.63 -1.14
N MET A 257 17.16 17.13 -0.25
CA MET A 257 17.07 16.89 1.18
C MET A 257 16.50 18.15 1.84
N ASP A 258 15.46 17.99 2.65
CA ASP A 258 14.91 19.11 3.43
C ASP A 258 15.91 19.49 4.53
N ASN A 259 16.18 20.77 4.76
CA ASN A 259 16.97 21.19 5.92
C ASN A 259 16.22 20.89 7.23
N MET A 260 16.94 20.84 8.36
CA MET A 260 16.32 20.84 9.69
C MET A 260 16.02 22.29 10.07
N PRO A 261 14.76 22.73 10.19
CA PRO A 261 14.42 24.12 10.45
C PRO A 261 15.05 24.67 11.72
N GLU A 262 15.21 23.82 12.73
CA GLU A 262 15.83 24.16 14.01
C GLU A 262 17.30 24.54 13.82
N ILE A 263 18.03 23.77 13.02
CA ILE A 263 19.45 24.05 12.72
C ILE A 263 19.58 25.21 11.73
N GLU A 264 18.70 25.28 10.74
CA GLU A 264 18.69 26.38 9.77
C GLU A 264 18.47 27.72 10.46
N HIS A 265 17.56 27.78 11.45
CA HIS A 265 17.34 28.98 12.26
C HIS A 265 18.61 29.42 12.99
N GLU A 266 19.27 28.51 13.71
CA GLU A 266 20.53 28.80 14.41
C GLU A 266 21.62 29.28 13.46
N VAL A 267 21.77 28.62 12.30
CA VAL A 267 22.74 29.02 11.28
C VAL A 267 22.44 30.43 10.75
N HIS A 268 21.18 30.78 10.49
CA HIS A 268 20.80 32.14 10.08
C HIS A 268 21.13 33.18 11.15
N LEU A 269 20.91 32.88 12.44
CA LEU A 269 21.29 33.76 13.55
C LEU A 269 22.81 33.98 13.64
N MET A 270 23.63 33.00 13.23
CA MET A 270 25.09 33.17 13.16
C MET A 270 25.54 34.09 12.03
N PHE A 271 24.80 34.13 10.91
CA PHE A 271 25.11 35.01 9.77
C PHE A 271 24.55 36.42 9.96
N GLU A 272 23.34 36.54 10.49
CA GLU A 272 22.60 37.79 10.69
C GLU A 272 22.09 37.89 12.13
N PRO A 273 22.98 38.15 13.11
CA PRO A 273 22.58 38.23 14.51
C PRO A 273 21.60 39.40 14.71
N PRO A 274 20.43 39.15 15.33
CA PRO A 274 19.49 40.21 15.65
C PRO A 274 20.12 41.20 16.64
N PRO A 275 19.68 42.47 16.66
CA PRO A 275 20.12 43.42 17.66
C PRO A 275 19.84 42.89 19.07
N PRO A 276 20.71 43.18 20.06
CA PRO A 276 20.59 42.62 21.40
C PRO A 276 19.25 43.01 22.03
N ASP A 277 18.39 42.01 22.22
CA ASP A 277 17.10 42.13 22.87
C ASP A 277 17.14 41.44 24.24
N ASN A 278 17.18 42.25 25.29
CA ASN A 278 17.23 41.79 26.67
C ASN A 278 15.85 41.28 27.17
N THR A 279 14.83 41.28 26.31
CA THR A 279 13.48 40.76 26.59
C THR A 279 13.19 39.42 25.92
N ALA A 280 14.11 38.93 25.08
CA ALA A 280 13.97 37.63 24.42
C ALA A 280 14.05 36.50 25.46
N THR A 281 12.92 35.81 25.65
CA THR A 281 12.91 34.52 26.36
C THR A 281 13.70 33.49 25.56
N GLU A 282 14.58 32.74 26.21
CA GLU A 282 15.27 31.61 25.57
C GLU A 282 14.25 30.75 24.83
N PRO A 283 14.46 30.46 23.52
CA PRO A 283 13.60 29.55 22.81
C PRO A 283 13.62 28.19 23.54
N PRO A 284 12.47 27.47 23.57
CA PRO A 284 12.47 26.13 24.15
C PRO A 284 13.54 25.29 23.44
N PRO A 285 14.24 24.40 24.18
CA PRO A 285 15.25 23.55 23.57
C PRO A 285 14.64 22.82 22.38
N PRO A 286 15.34 22.71 21.25
CA PRO A 286 14.82 22.01 20.10
C PRO A 286 14.44 20.59 20.54
N GLY A 287 13.37 20.07 19.93
CA GLY A 287 13.04 18.67 20.08
C GLY A 287 14.15 17.77 19.53
N ARG A 288 13.83 16.49 19.33
CA ARG A 288 14.77 15.56 18.70
C ARG A 288 15.11 15.97 17.27
N PHE A 289 16.39 15.87 16.90
CA PHE A 289 16.82 16.05 15.52
C PHE A 289 16.54 14.76 14.73
N GLY A 290 15.64 14.84 13.75
CA GLY A 290 15.22 13.68 12.96
C GLY A 290 14.12 12.84 13.60
N ALA A 291 14.27 11.51 13.54
CA ALA A 291 13.34 10.56 14.14
C ALA A 291 14.04 9.36 14.80
N LYS A 292 13.68 9.07 16.06
CA LYS A 292 14.11 7.85 16.76
C LYS A 292 13.07 6.74 16.67
N ASP A 293 11.79 7.11 16.80
CA ASP A 293 10.66 6.19 16.75
C ASP A 293 9.53 6.73 15.85
N VAL A 294 8.48 5.92 15.63
CA VAL A 294 7.33 6.24 14.77
C VAL A 294 6.68 7.62 15.05
N PRO A 295 6.46 8.05 16.30
CA PRO A 295 5.88 9.37 16.57
C PRO A 295 6.76 10.55 16.14
N ASP A 296 8.08 10.33 15.99
CA ASP A 296 9.01 11.36 15.56
C ASP A 296 8.99 11.57 14.03
N LEU A 297 8.53 10.57 13.26
CA LEU A 297 8.31 10.68 11.82
C LEU A 297 7.07 11.52 11.51
N ASN A 298 6.95 12.03 10.28
CA ASN A 298 5.75 12.75 9.86
C ASN A 298 4.63 11.80 9.40
N TRP A 299 3.38 12.27 9.41
CA TRP A 299 2.23 11.46 8.98
C TRP A 299 2.36 10.89 7.56
N LYS A 300 3.10 11.56 6.66
CA LYS A 300 3.31 11.09 5.28
C LYS A 300 4.23 9.87 5.25
N ASN A 301 5.27 9.83 6.08
CA ASN A 301 6.11 8.63 6.24
C ASN A 301 5.28 7.44 6.73
N LEU A 302 4.39 7.68 7.69
CA LEU A 302 3.52 6.65 8.26
C LEU A 302 2.48 6.15 7.25
N MET A 303 1.87 7.04 6.47
CA MET A 303 0.99 6.65 5.37
C MET A 303 1.74 5.84 4.30
N ASP A 304 2.98 6.23 3.97
CA ASP A 304 3.83 5.49 3.04
C ASP A 304 4.11 4.06 3.52
N ALA A 305 4.33 3.88 4.83
CA ALA A 305 4.53 2.57 5.45
C ALA A 305 3.31 1.66 5.27
N TYR A 306 2.10 2.16 5.54
CA TYR A 306 0.85 1.42 5.30
C TYR A 306 0.55 1.20 3.80
N THR A 307 1.04 2.05 2.91
CA THR A 307 0.84 1.93 1.46
C THR A 307 1.78 0.90 0.81
N CYS A 308 2.83 0.47 1.52
CA CYS A 308 3.82 -0.46 1.00
C CYS A 308 3.17 -1.79 0.58
N THR A 309 3.33 -2.14 -0.70
CA THR A 309 2.80 -3.39 -1.30
C THR A 309 3.71 -4.59 -1.10
N GLU A 310 4.87 -4.40 -0.44
CA GLU A 310 5.91 -5.42 -0.26
C GLU A 310 6.43 -6.04 -1.58
N CYS A 311 6.21 -5.38 -2.72
CA CYS A 311 6.54 -5.90 -4.04
C CYS A 311 8.06 -6.08 -4.29
N GLY A 312 8.89 -5.40 -3.51
CA GLY A 312 10.35 -5.53 -3.54
C GLY A 312 11.03 -4.89 -4.75
N ARG A 313 10.36 -4.01 -5.50
CA ARG A 313 11.00 -3.24 -6.60
C ARG A 313 12.10 -2.32 -6.09
N CYS A 314 11.85 -1.61 -4.99
CA CYS A 314 12.83 -0.76 -4.34
C CYS A 314 14.06 -1.55 -3.85
N THR A 315 13.87 -2.75 -3.31
CA THR A 315 14.98 -3.66 -2.92
C THR A 315 15.75 -4.15 -4.13
N ALA A 316 15.05 -4.56 -5.19
CA ALA A 316 15.71 -5.04 -6.41
C ALA A 316 16.54 -3.96 -7.11
N ALA A 317 16.17 -2.68 -6.99
CA ALA A 317 16.88 -1.55 -7.57
C ALA A 317 17.93 -0.91 -6.65
N CYS A 318 17.98 -1.30 -5.37
CA CYS A 318 18.90 -0.74 -4.39
C CYS A 318 20.32 -1.26 -4.64
N PRO A 319 21.32 -0.40 -4.95
CA PRO A 319 22.70 -0.86 -5.18
C PRO A 319 23.27 -1.60 -3.97
N ALA A 320 23.01 -1.10 -2.75
CA ALA A 320 23.46 -1.74 -1.52
C ALA A 320 22.87 -3.16 -1.33
N SER A 321 21.60 -3.34 -1.65
CA SER A 321 20.95 -4.66 -1.57
C SER A 321 21.50 -5.62 -2.63
N GLN A 322 21.79 -5.12 -3.83
CA GLN A 322 22.36 -5.92 -4.91
C GLN A 322 23.75 -6.46 -4.58
N THR A 323 24.57 -5.67 -3.86
CA THR A 323 25.91 -6.08 -3.40
C THR A 323 25.88 -6.91 -2.12
N GLY A 324 24.71 -7.33 -1.63
CA GLY A 324 24.58 -8.17 -0.44
C GLY A 324 24.70 -7.45 0.90
N LYS A 325 24.70 -6.11 0.94
CA LYS A 325 24.59 -5.36 2.20
C LYS A 325 23.20 -5.53 2.81
N LEU A 326 23.09 -5.24 4.10
CA LEU A 326 21.84 -5.45 4.84
C LEU A 326 20.69 -4.56 4.32
N LEU A 327 20.94 -3.34 3.83
CA LEU A 327 19.86 -2.43 3.44
C LEU A 327 18.86 -3.04 2.44
N SER A 328 17.60 -3.13 2.88
CA SER A 328 16.45 -3.31 2.00
C SER A 328 15.47 -2.16 2.21
N PRO A 329 15.29 -1.26 1.23
CA PRO A 329 14.33 -0.16 1.36
C PRO A 329 12.89 -0.63 1.58
N ARG A 330 12.54 -1.85 1.12
CA ARG A 330 11.25 -2.46 1.47
C ARG A 330 11.16 -2.78 2.95
N LYS A 331 12.22 -3.35 3.54
CA LYS A 331 12.26 -3.70 4.97
C LYS A 331 12.06 -2.45 5.84
N ILE A 332 12.69 -1.33 5.50
CA ILE A 332 12.47 -0.03 6.19
C ILE A 332 10.99 0.32 6.29
N MET A 333 10.24 0.17 5.19
CA MET A 333 8.79 0.44 5.16
C MET A 333 7.99 -0.57 5.99
N MET A 334 8.34 -1.85 5.90
CA MET A 334 7.68 -2.92 6.65
C MET A 334 7.90 -2.75 8.16
N ASP A 335 9.14 -2.55 8.58
CA ASP A 335 9.50 -2.33 9.98
C ASP A 335 8.82 -1.09 10.56
N THR A 336 8.74 0.00 9.78
CA THR A 336 8.01 1.22 10.17
C THR A 336 6.52 0.94 10.37
N ARG A 337 5.90 0.17 9.46
CA ARG A 337 4.50 -0.23 9.59
C ARG A 337 4.30 -1.11 10.81
N ASP A 338 5.13 -2.13 10.97
CA ASP A 338 5.00 -3.13 12.04
C ASP A 338 5.18 -2.45 13.41
N ARG A 339 6.17 -1.55 13.56
CA ARG A 339 6.34 -0.72 14.77
C ARG A 339 5.12 0.17 15.03
N MET A 340 4.57 0.80 13.99
CA MET A 340 3.39 1.65 14.11
C MET A 340 2.13 0.86 14.49
N GLU A 341 1.98 -0.37 13.99
CA GLU A 341 0.90 -1.27 14.38
C GLU A 341 1.03 -1.68 15.85
N GLU A 342 2.23 -2.04 16.31
CA GLU A 342 2.51 -2.35 17.72
C GLU A 342 2.12 -1.19 18.65
N ILE A 343 2.55 0.03 18.34
CA ILE A 343 2.16 1.24 19.10
C ILE A 343 0.64 1.42 19.08
N GLY A 344 0.01 1.26 17.92
CA GLY A 344 -1.43 1.38 17.78
C GLY A 344 -2.22 0.35 18.60
N GLU A 345 -1.71 -0.87 18.75
CA GLU A 345 -2.29 -1.89 19.62
C GLU A 345 -2.13 -1.55 21.10
N GLN A 346 -0.99 -1.00 21.50
CA GLN A 346 -0.78 -0.53 22.87
C GLN A 346 -1.76 0.59 23.23
N ILE A 347 -1.97 1.55 22.33
CA ILE A 347 -2.96 2.62 22.52
C ILE A 347 -4.37 2.03 22.65
N ASN A 348 -4.71 0.98 21.89
CA ASN A 348 -6.01 0.32 22.01
C ASN A 348 -6.21 -0.36 23.38
N LYS A 349 -5.14 -0.92 23.96
CA LYS A 349 -5.18 -1.61 25.26
C LYS A 349 -5.15 -0.65 26.44
N ASN A 350 -4.29 0.37 26.37
CA ASN A 350 -3.95 1.23 27.50
C ASN A 350 -4.51 2.67 27.38
N GLY A 351 -5.14 3.01 26.26
CA GLY A 351 -5.65 4.35 25.95
C GLY A 351 -4.60 5.35 25.46
N LYS A 352 -3.32 5.12 25.78
CA LYS A 352 -2.17 5.93 25.34
C LYS A 352 -0.91 5.07 25.17
N PHE A 353 0.08 5.62 24.47
CA PHE A 353 1.40 5.02 24.35
C PHE A 353 2.31 5.61 25.44
N GLU A 354 2.87 4.76 26.30
CA GLU A 354 3.72 5.16 27.43
C GLU A 354 5.21 4.78 27.23
N GLY A 355 5.56 4.32 26.04
CA GLY A 355 6.89 3.75 25.77
C GLY A 355 6.99 2.31 26.26
N ASP A 356 7.61 1.45 25.45
CA ASP A 356 7.77 0.02 25.71
C ASP A 356 9.25 -0.41 25.73
N GLY A 357 10.16 0.56 25.86
CA GLY A 357 11.60 0.34 25.81
C GLY A 357 12.15 0.02 24.42
N LYS A 358 11.30 0.00 23.38
CA LYS A 358 11.71 -0.20 21.99
C LYS A 358 11.66 1.10 21.19
N SER A 359 12.40 1.16 20.10
CA SER A 359 12.32 2.22 19.09
C SER A 359 12.47 1.69 17.67
N LEU A 360 11.88 2.38 16.69
CA LEU A 360 12.08 2.06 15.27
C LEU A 360 13.58 1.97 14.92
N LEU A 361 14.37 2.93 15.40
CA LEU A 361 15.83 2.88 15.34
C LEU A 361 16.37 1.89 16.38
N TYR A 362 17.40 1.12 15.99
CA TYR A 362 18.08 0.08 16.78
C TYR A 362 17.32 -1.24 16.94
N ASP A 363 16.05 -1.26 17.34
CA ASP A 363 15.32 -2.51 17.58
C ASP A 363 14.75 -3.15 16.30
N TYR A 364 14.27 -2.31 15.37
CA TYR A 364 13.69 -2.78 14.11
C TYR A 364 14.63 -2.52 12.93
N ILE A 365 15.17 -1.30 12.87
CA ILE A 365 16.08 -0.84 11.83
C ILE A 365 17.46 -0.61 12.43
N THR A 366 18.44 -1.35 11.94
CA THR A 366 19.81 -1.33 12.46
C THR A 366 20.66 -0.20 11.86
N PRO A 367 21.68 0.30 12.58
CA PRO A 367 22.62 1.28 12.01
C PRO A 367 23.33 0.78 10.74
N GLU A 368 23.64 -0.51 10.66
CA GLU A 368 24.28 -1.10 9.47
C GLU A 368 23.40 -0.98 8.22
N GLU A 369 22.08 -1.17 8.36
CA GLU A 369 21.13 -0.95 7.27
C GLU A 369 21.10 0.51 6.84
N LEU A 370 21.12 1.44 7.80
CA LEU A 370 21.05 2.88 7.53
C LEU A 370 22.32 3.42 6.87
N TRP A 371 23.50 3.01 7.34
CA TRP A 371 24.79 3.43 6.78
C TRP A 371 25.11 2.79 5.43
N ALA A 372 24.49 1.66 5.10
CA ALA A 372 24.58 1.10 3.76
C ALA A 372 23.84 1.95 2.69
N CYS A 373 22.98 2.90 3.08
CA CYS A 373 22.27 3.75 2.14
C CYS A 373 23.18 4.83 1.53
N THR A 374 23.33 4.79 0.20
CA THR A 374 24.09 5.77 -0.58
C THR A 374 23.27 7.01 -0.98
N THR A 375 22.03 7.13 -0.52
CA THR A 375 21.11 8.25 -0.84
C THR A 375 20.81 8.45 -2.34
N CYS A 376 21.07 7.46 -3.19
CA CYS A 376 20.90 7.52 -4.66
C CYS A 376 19.45 7.59 -5.19
N ASN A 377 18.43 7.59 -4.32
CA ASN A 377 17.01 7.73 -4.65
C ASN A 377 16.37 6.61 -5.53
N ALA A 378 17.12 5.57 -5.92
CA ALA A 378 16.62 4.47 -6.76
C ALA A 378 15.34 3.78 -6.21
N CYS A 379 15.20 3.71 -4.88
CA CYS A 379 14.04 3.12 -4.23
C CYS A 379 12.73 3.92 -4.45
N VAL A 380 12.82 5.24 -4.45
CA VAL A 380 11.68 6.17 -4.63
C VAL A 380 11.29 6.24 -6.11
N GLU A 381 12.29 6.24 -6.99
CA GLU A 381 12.16 6.16 -8.45
C GLU A 381 11.35 4.92 -8.87
N GLU A 382 11.71 3.75 -8.32
CA GLU A 382 11.14 2.46 -8.71
C GLU A 382 9.83 2.09 -8.01
N CYS A 383 9.42 2.83 -6.97
CA CYS A 383 8.19 2.50 -6.27
C CYS A 383 6.94 2.74 -7.15
N PRO A 384 6.12 1.71 -7.43
CA PRO A 384 4.94 1.86 -8.28
C PRO A 384 3.85 2.75 -7.66
N VAL A 385 3.80 2.80 -6.32
CA VAL A 385 2.84 3.58 -5.54
C VAL A 385 3.45 4.85 -4.93
N SER A 386 4.65 5.24 -5.40
CA SER A 386 5.32 6.51 -5.06
C SER A 386 5.55 6.77 -3.56
N ILE A 387 5.92 5.74 -2.81
CA ILE A 387 6.41 5.89 -1.44
C ILE A 387 7.86 6.37 -1.40
N ASN A 388 8.26 7.02 -0.30
CA ASN A 388 9.62 7.52 -0.10
C ASN A 388 10.32 6.87 1.11
N PRO A 389 10.96 5.67 0.95
CA PRO A 389 11.74 5.07 2.03
C PRO A 389 12.99 5.87 2.41
N LEU A 390 13.50 6.70 1.49
CA LEU A 390 14.70 7.49 1.74
C LEU A 390 14.47 8.56 2.80
N ASP A 391 13.30 9.19 2.84
CA ASP A 391 12.98 10.20 3.86
C ASP A 391 13.08 9.61 5.28
N ILE A 392 12.49 8.41 5.51
CA ILE A 392 12.61 7.69 6.79
C ILE A 392 14.08 7.42 7.12
N ILE A 393 14.86 6.91 6.17
CA ILE A 393 16.30 6.64 6.38
C ILE A 393 17.05 7.92 6.78
N LEU A 394 16.76 9.05 6.14
CA LEU A 394 17.39 10.33 6.47
C LEU A 394 17.01 10.82 7.87
N GLN A 395 15.73 10.71 8.27
CA GLN A 395 15.32 11.08 9.63
C GLN A 395 16.00 10.21 10.70
N LEU A 396 16.08 8.90 10.49
CA LEU A 396 16.77 7.99 11.40
C LEU A 396 18.28 8.28 11.47
N ARG A 397 18.92 8.59 10.33
CA ARG A 397 20.33 9.01 10.28
C ARG A 397 20.59 10.33 11.00
N ARG A 398 19.68 11.29 10.91
CA ARG A 398 19.78 12.58 11.64
C ARG A 398 19.86 12.35 13.14
N THR A 399 18.96 11.53 13.69
CA THR A 399 18.98 11.21 15.12
C THR A 399 20.27 10.49 15.53
N MET A 400 20.73 9.53 14.72
CA MET A 400 22.01 8.85 15.02
C MET A 400 23.20 9.81 15.10
N VAL A 401 23.25 10.82 14.23
CA VAL A 401 24.37 11.78 14.21
C VAL A 401 24.21 12.86 15.27
N MET A 402 23.05 13.51 15.31
CA MET A 402 22.83 14.74 16.07
C MET A 402 22.44 14.49 17.53
N ASP A 403 21.60 13.48 17.79
CA ASP A 403 21.11 13.19 19.15
C ASP A 403 21.98 12.13 19.84
N ASP A 404 22.31 11.05 19.12
CA ASP A 404 22.99 9.89 19.72
C ASP A 404 24.54 9.94 19.58
N ALA A 405 25.09 10.89 18.81
CA ALA A 405 26.53 11.02 18.54
C ALA A 405 27.21 9.74 17.98
N LYS A 406 26.48 8.96 17.16
CA LYS A 406 26.92 7.67 16.57
C LYS A 406 27.23 7.76 15.07
N ALA A 407 27.81 8.85 14.61
CA ALA A 407 28.33 8.91 13.24
C ALA A 407 29.55 7.98 13.08
N PRO A 408 29.82 7.46 11.86
CA PRO A 408 31.06 6.74 11.56
C PRO A 408 32.30 7.58 11.91
N ALA A 409 33.37 6.92 12.36
CA ALA A 409 34.59 7.61 12.83
C ALA A 409 35.22 8.50 11.74
N GLU A 410 35.17 8.04 10.49
CA GLU A 410 35.65 8.76 9.31
C GLU A 410 34.85 10.05 9.09
N TRP A 411 33.55 10.04 9.40
CA TRP A 411 32.68 11.22 9.28
C TRP A 411 32.90 12.19 10.43
N ASN A 412 33.11 11.70 11.64
CA ASN A 412 33.49 12.56 12.77
C ASN A 412 34.82 13.29 12.50
N ALA A 413 35.80 12.58 11.93
CA ALA A 413 37.05 13.21 11.50
C ALA A 413 36.81 14.27 10.40
N MET A 414 35.94 13.97 9.43
CA MET A 414 35.55 14.93 8.40
C MET A 414 34.83 16.15 8.98
N PHE A 415 33.88 15.98 9.90
CA PHE A 415 33.16 17.08 10.56
C PHE A 415 34.13 17.99 11.31
N GLY A 416 35.05 17.43 12.09
CA GLY A 416 36.10 18.19 12.76
C GLY A 416 37.02 18.93 11.77
N ASN A 417 37.36 18.33 10.63
CA ASN A 417 38.15 19.03 9.60
C ASN A 417 37.37 20.18 8.97
N ILE A 418 36.07 20.00 8.69
CA ILE A 418 35.22 21.06 8.13
C ILE A 418 35.11 22.23 9.10
N GLU A 419 34.89 21.94 10.39
CA GLU A 419 34.78 22.96 11.43
C GLU A 419 36.09 23.75 11.60
N ASN A 420 37.23 23.06 11.69
CA ASN A 420 38.51 23.70 12.01
C ASN A 420 39.25 24.25 10.78
N ASN A 421 39.19 23.55 9.64
CA ASN A 421 39.98 23.85 8.44
C ASN A 421 39.14 24.35 7.26
N ARG A 422 37.80 24.32 7.36
CA ARG A 422 36.86 24.63 6.25
C ARG A 422 37.08 23.74 5.02
N ALA A 423 37.57 22.52 5.24
CA ALA A 423 37.83 21.51 4.20
C ALA A 423 37.50 20.10 4.74
N PRO A 424 37.07 19.14 3.90
CA PRO A 424 36.70 17.79 4.35
C PRO A 424 37.89 16.97 4.85
N TRP A 425 39.10 17.27 4.35
CA TRP A 425 40.35 16.62 4.76
C TRP A 425 41.28 17.61 5.45
N LYS A 426 42.32 17.07 6.08
CA LYS A 426 43.31 17.87 6.81
C LYS A 426 44.33 18.44 5.82
N PHE A 427 44.20 19.73 5.51
CA PHE A 427 45.15 20.51 4.72
C PHE A 427 45.79 21.61 5.56
N SER A 428 46.93 22.12 5.10
CA SER A 428 47.41 23.43 5.56
C SER A 428 46.43 24.52 5.11
N PRO A 429 46.28 25.64 5.83
CA PRO A 429 45.34 26.71 5.47
C PRO A 429 45.54 27.25 4.03
N GLU A 430 46.78 27.27 3.54
CA GLU A 430 47.15 27.70 2.19
C GLU A 430 46.70 26.70 1.11
N GLU A 431 46.67 25.41 1.46
CA GLU A 431 46.31 24.32 0.55
C GLU A 431 44.87 23.84 0.72
N ARG A 432 44.08 24.49 1.58
CA ARG A 432 42.73 24.07 1.93
C ARG A 432 41.77 23.98 0.75
N ASP A 433 42.13 24.52 -0.40
CA ASP A 433 41.31 24.53 -1.62
C ASP A 433 41.70 23.41 -2.60
N LYS A 434 42.85 22.73 -2.38
CA LYS A 434 43.37 21.65 -3.25
C LYS A 434 42.42 20.47 -3.35
N TRP A 435 41.61 20.23 -2.32
CA TRP A 435 40.62 19.14 -2.32
C TRP A 435 39.62 19.22 -3.47
N ARG A 436 39.42 20.41 -4.05
CA ARG A 436 38.52 20.65 -5.18
C ARG A 436 39.14 20.33 -6.53
N GLU A 437 40.46 20.13 -6.61
CA GLU A 437 41.14 19.86 -7.89
C GLU A 437 40.89 18.41 -8.37
N ASP A 438 40.59 17.49 -7.44
CA ASP A 438 40.39 16.06 -7.70
C ASP A 438 38.90 15.64 -7.82
N VAL A 439 37.95 16.59 -7.73
CA VAL A 439 36.48 16.37 -7.78
C VAL A 439 35.91 17.01 -9.02
#